data_AF-A0A8C0MK15-F1
#
_entry.id   AF-A0A8C0MK15-F1
#
_cell.length_a   1.000
_cell.length_b   1.000
_cell.length_c   1.000
_cell.angle_alpha   90.00
_cell.angle_beta   90.00
_cell.angle_gamma   90.00
#
_symmetry.space_group_name_H-M   'P 1'
#
loop_
_entity.id
_entity.type
_entity.pdbx_description
1 polymer ?
#
loop_
_entity_poly.entity_id
_entity_poly.type
_entity_poly.pdbx_seq_one_letter_code
_entity_poly.pdbx_strand_id
1 'polypeptide(L)'
;MAAGPPGVRLGLPASASTSRKDPGPTQFRKINVPRISWLSSLLGVLSVRLFKNHPETLDKFDKFKHLKTEDEMKGSEDLKKHGNTVLTALGGILKKKGHHEAELKPLAQSHATKHKIPVKYLEFISDAIIQVLQSKHSGDFHADTEAAMKKALELFRNDIAAKYKELGFQG
;
A
#
# COMPACT_ATOMS: atom_id res chain seq x y z
N MET A 1 -7.12 36.26 58.97
CA MET A 1 -6.48 34.94 58.81
C MET A 1 -6.76 34.44 57.41
N ALA A 2 -5.70 34.02 56.72
CA ALA A 2 -5.67 33.77 55.28
C ALA A 2 -6.34 32.44 54.89
N ALA A 3 -6.99 32.41 53.73
CA ALA A 3 -7.27 31.20 52.98
C ALA A 3 -6.93 31.46 51.50
N GLY A 4 -5.92 30.77 50.99
CA GLY A 4 -5.37 30.92 49.65
C GLY A 4 -6.29 30.37 48.55
N PRO A 5 -5.96 30.63 47.26
CA PRO A 5 -6.82 30.31 46.13
C PRO A 5 -6.69 28.82 45.73
N PRO A 6 -7.77 28.17 45.27
CA PRO A 6 -7.68 26.83 44.70
C PRO A 6 -7.15 26.90 43.25
N GLY A 7 -6.18 26.02 42.99
CA GLY A 7 -5.43 25.94 41.75
C GLY A 7 -6.20 25.36 40.55
N VAL A 8 -5.72 25.82 39.40
CA VAL A 8 -5.63 25.22 38.06
C VAL A 8 -6.27 23.83 37.85
N ARG A 9 -7.15 23.77 36.84
CA ARG A 9 -7.24 22.59 35.97
C ARG A 9 -7.38 23.04 34.51
N LEU A 10 -6.24 23.18 33.82
CA LEU A 10 -6.19 23.22 32.37
C LEU A 10 -6.77 21.89 31.86
N GLY A 11 -7.98 21.93 31.31
CA GLY A 11 -8.51 20.84 30.51
C GLY A 11 -7.79 20.81 29.16
N LEU A 12 -6.78 19.97 29.02
CA LEU A 12 -6.34 19.47 27.72
C LEU A 12 -7.56 18.79 27.05
N PRO A 13 -7.90 19.08 25.78
CA PRO A 13 -8.78 18.21 25.04
C PRO A 13 -8.05 16.88 24.82
N ALA A 14 -8.61 15.81 25.37
CA ALA A 14 -8.19 14.45 25.10
C ALA A 14 -8.19 14.24 23.59
N SER A 15 -7.00 14.03 23.03
CA SER A 15 -6.82 13.59 21.66
C SER A 15 -7.66 12.33 21.49
N ALA A 16 -8.73 12.44 20.69
CA ALA A 16 -9.58 11.32 20.35
C ALA A 16 -8.71 10.28 19.66
N SER A 17 -8.27 9.27 20.42
CA SER A 17 -7.86 8.00 19.87
C SER A 17 -9.08 7.42 19.16
N THR A 18 -9.23 7.75 17.87
CA THR A 18 -10.03 6.94 16.95
C THR A 18 -9.43 5.55 17.00
N SER A 19 -10.03 4.72 17.86
CA SER A 19 -9.95 3.27 17.79
C SER A 19 -10.43 2.90 16.40
N ARG A 20 -9.48 2.73 15.47
CA ARG A 20 -9.77 2.15 14.17
C ARG A 20 -10.16 0.71 14.46
N LYS A 21 -11.47 0.46 14.56
CA LYS A 21 -12.02 -0.89 14.49
C LYS A 21 -11.43 -1.53 13.24
N ASP A 22 -10.63 -2.58 13.43
CA ASP A 22 -10.20 -3.43 12.32
C ASP A 22 -11.44 -3.78 11.49
N PRO A 23 -11.50 -3.39 10.21
CA PRO A 23 -12.67 -3.65 9.41
C PRO A 23 -12.69 -5.16 9.12
N GLY A 24 -13.54 -5.88 9.84
CA GLY A 24 -13.70 -7.33 9.69
C GLY A 24 -14.04 -7.77 8.26
N PRO A 25 -13.98 -9.08 7.98
CA PRO A 25 -14.13 -9.68 6.63
C PRO A 25 -15.40 -9.23 5.86
N THR A 26 -16.43 -8.77 6.56
CA THR A 26 -17.65 -8.20 5.98
C THR A 26 -17.42 -6.88 5.24
N GLN A 27 -16.44 -6.07 5.65
CA GLN A 27 -16.10 -4.78 5.00
C GLN A 27 -15.45 -4.98 3.64
N PHE A 28 -14.67 -6.05 3.48
CA PHE A 28 -14.11 -6.45 2.18
C PHE A 28 -15.19 -6.93 1.18
N ARG A 29 -16.32 -7.46 1.66
CA ARG A 29 -17.42 -7.93 0.79
C ARG A 29 -18.03 -6.81 -0.05
N LYS A 30 -18.11 -5.59 0.51
CA LYS A 30 -18.69 -4.40 -0.14
C LYS A 30 -17.76 -3.67 -1.11
N ILE A 31 -16.47 -4.01 -1.14
CA ILE A 31 -15.48 -3.40 -2.03
C ILE A 31 -15.67 -4.02 -3.43
N ASN A 32 -16.01 -3.17 -4.41
CA ASN A 32 -15.99 -3.57 -5.81
C ASN A 32 -14.54 -3.57 -6.27
N VAL A 33 -13.93 -4.76 -6.37
CA VAL A 33 -12.52 -4.90 -6.75
C VAL A 33 -12.42 -4.58 -8.25
N PRO A 34 -11.51 -3.69 -8.68
CA PRO A 34 -11.39 -3.34 -10.10
C PRO A 34 -11.10 -4.57 -10.96
N ARG A 35 -11.54 -4.54 -12.23
CA ARG A 35 -11.25 -5.62 -13.18
C ARG A 35 -9.74 -5.79 -13.26
N ILE A 36 -9.24 -6.99 -12.98
CA ILE A 36 -7.81 -7.38 -13.13
C ILE A 36 -7.27 -6.99 -14.51
N SER A 37 -8.16 -7.01 -15.51
CA SER A 37 -7.89 -6.56 -16.87
C SER A 37 -7.24 -5.16 -16.92
N TRP A 38 -7.55 -4.27 -15.98
CA TRP A 38 -6.92 -2.96 -15.89
C TRP A 38 -5.48 -3.07 -15.38
N LEU A 39 -5.21 -3.89 -14.37
CA LEU A 39 -3.87 -4.02 -13.78
C LEU A 39 -2.81 -4.45 -14.80
N SER A 40 -3.16 -5.30 -15.77
CA SER A 40 -2.24 -5.79 -16.80
C SER A 40 -1.74 -4.69 -17.76
N SER A 41 -2.59 -3.70 -18.10
CA SER A 41 -2.20 -2.58 -18.97
C SER A 41 -1.46 -1.45 -18.24
N LEU A 42 -1.40 -1.48 -16.91
CA LEU A 42 -0.85 -0.42 -16.06
C LEU A 42 0.56 -0.73 -15.53
N LEU A 43 1.06 -1.94 -15.80
CA LEU A 43 2.31 -2.49 -15.28
C LEU A 43 3.54 -1.62 -15.53
N GLY A 44 3.78 -1.24 -16.79
CA GLY A 44 4.94 -0.43 -17.15
C GLY A 44 4.84 1.00 -16.62
N VAL A 45 3.63 1.57 -16.57
CA VAL A 45 3.42 2.95 -16.12
C VAL A 45 3.53 3.05 -14.59
N LEU A 46 3.10 2.01 -13.87
CA LEU A 46 3.18 1.95 -12.41
C LEU A 46 4.63 1.97 -11.93
N SER A 47 5.46 1.04 -12.42
CA SER A 47 6.85 0.94 -11.98
C SER A 47 7.63 2.22 -12.28
N VAL A 48 7.43 2.79 -13.48
CA VAL A 48 8.03 4.06 -13.88
C VAL A 48 7.61 5.20 -12.95
N ARG A 49 6.30 5.35 -12.68
CA ARG A 49 5.83 6.42 -11.79
C ARG A 49 6.34 6.26 -10.36
N LEU A 50 6.39 5.03 -9.85
CA LEU A 50 6.92 4.75 -8.52
C LEU A 50 8.38 5.21 -8.41
N PHE A 51 9.24 4.81 -9.34
CA PHE A 51 10.66 5.16 -9.31
C PHE A 51 10.94 6.62 -9.63
N LYS A 52 10.08 7.28 -10.41
CA LYS A 52 10.21 8.73 -10.65
C LYS A 52 9.82 9.57 -9.44
N ASN A 53 8.73 9.20 -8.76
CA ASN A 53 8.25 9.93 -7.60
C ASN A 53 9.07 9.60 -6.33
N HIS A 54 9.58 8.37 -6.27
CA HIS A 54 10.32 7.81 -5.14
C HIS A 54 11.56 7.05 -5.62
N PRO A 55 12.61 7.73 -6.11
CA PRO A 55 13.83 7.07 -6.60
C PRO A 55 14.50 6.17 -5.55
N GLU A 56 14.33 6.48 -4.27
CA GLU A 56 14.81 5.65 -3.14
C GLU A 56 14.19 4.24 -3.10
N THR A 57 13.08 4.03 -3.81
CA THR A 57 12.46 2.70 -3.93
C THR A 57 13.19 1.84 -4.95
N LEU A 58 13.82 2.45 -5.97
CA LEU A 58 14.58 1.75 -6.99
C LEU A 58 15.85 1.09 -6.42
N ASP A 59 16.47 1.72 -5.43
CA ASP A 59 17.67 1.20 -4.74
C ASP A 59 17.43 -0.15 -4.04
N LYS A 60 16.18 -0.50 -3.74
CA LYS A 60 15.82 -1.81 -3.17
C LYS A 60 15.81 -2.93 -4.21
N PHE A 61 15.87 -2.58 -5.49
CA PHE A 61 15.88 -3.53 -6.59
C PHE A 61 17.26 -3.57 -7.22
N ASP A 62 18.16 -4.41 -6.70
CA ASP A 62 19.51 -4.60 -7.27
C ASP A 62 19.51 -4.90 -8.77
N LYS A 63 18.46 -5.59 -9.25
CA LYS A 63 18.26 -5.90 -10.67
C LYS A 63 17.91 -4.68 -11.50
N PHE A 64 17.31 -3.63 -10.92
CA PHE A 64 16.77 -2.47 -11.64
C PHE A 64 17.46 -1.14 -11.31
N LYS A 65 18.32 -1.08 -10.29
CA LYS A 65 19.05 0.14 -9.88
C LYS A 65 19.90 0.81 -10.97
N HIS A 66 20.20 0.09 -12.06
CA HIS A 66 20.91 0.64 -13.21
C HIS A 66 20.01 1.43 -14.16
N LEU A 67 18.69 1.24 -14.09
CA LEU A 67 17.70 1.91 -14.95
C LEU A 67 17.50 3.34 -14.43
N LYS A 68 18.07 4.34 -15.10
CA LYS A 68 18.03 5.74 -14.64
C LYS A 68 16.98 6.56 -15.34
N THR A 69 16.59 6.16 -16.55
CA THR A 69 15.63 6.89 -17.38
C THR A 69 14.29 6.17 -17.49
N GLU A 70 13.23 6.93 -17.75
CA GLU A 70 11.90 6.40 -17.98
C GLU A 70 11.86 5.45 -19.20
N ASP A 71 12.61 5.74 -20.26
CA ASP A 71 12.69 4.90 -21.44
C ASP A 71 13.40 3.56 -21.16
N GLU A 72 14.47 3.54 -20.36
CA GLU A 72 15.10 2.30 -19.91
C GLU A 72 14.15 1.45 -19.05
N MET A 73 13.41 2.09 -18.13
CA MET A 73 12.41 1.41 -17.31
C MET A 73 11.26 0.84 -18.15
N LYS A 74 10.76 1.59 -19.14
CA LYS A 74 9.73 1.14 -20.09
C LYS A 74 10.25 0.05 -21.03
N GLY A 75 11.52 0.09 -21.38
CA GLY A 75 12.18 -0.91 -22.22
C GLY A 75 12.46 -2.22 -21.49
N SER A 76 12.63 -2.19 -20.17
CA SER A 76 12.97 -3.37 -19.38
C SER A 76 11.83 -4.39 -19.29
N GLU A 77 11.97 -5.50 -19.99
CA GLU A 77 11.06 -6.65 -19.88
C GLU A 77 11.06 -7.26 -18.48
N ASP A 78 12.21 -7.29 -17.81
CA ASP A 78 12.32 -7.79 -16.45
C ASP A 78 11.53 -6.92 -15.47
N LEU A 79 11.56 -5.60 -15.64
CA LEU A 79 10.78 -4.69 -14.80
C LEU A 79 9.27 -4.87 -15.04
N LYS A 80 8.86 -5.09 -16.30
CA LYS A 80 7.46 -5.42 -16.63
C LYS A 80 7.02 -6.73 -15.98
N LYS A 81 7.85 -7.78 -16.06
CA LYS A 81 7.60 -9.08 -15.41
C LYS A 81 7.50 -8.92 -13.90
N HIS A 82 8.37 -8.12 -13.30
CA HIS A 82 8.33 -7.86 -11.86
C HIS A 82 7.07 -7.12 -11.44
N GLY A 83 6.72 -6.03 -12.14
CA GLY A 83 5.47 -5.31 -11.92
C GLY A 83 4.26 -6.24 -12.05
N ASN A 84 4.30 -7.20 -12.98
CA ASN A 84 3.23 -8.18 -13.17
C ASN A 84 3.08 -9.09 -11.96
N THR A 85 4.18 -9.60 -11.43
CA THR A 85 4.17 -10.40 -10.21
C THR A 85 3.57 -9.61 -9.04
N VAL A 86 3.96 -8.35 -8.85
CA VAL A 86 3.47 -7.50 -7.76
C VAL A 86 1.97 -7.23 -7.90
N LEU A 87 1.51 -6.79 -9.07
CA LEU A 87 0.08 -6.52 -9.28
C LEU A 87 -0.78 -7.78 -9.28
N THR A 88 -0.25 -8.91 -9.74
CA THR A 88 -0.95 -10.20 -9.69
C THR A 88 -1.13 -10.67 -8.25
N ALA A 89 -0.07 -10.60 -7.43
CA ALA A 89 -0.14 -10.94 -6.01
C ALA A 89 -1.13 -10.03 -5.26
N LEU A 90 -1.03 -8.71 -5.49
CA LEU A 90 -1.94 -7.74 -4.91
C LEU A 90 -3.40 -7.98 -5.37
N GLY A 91 -3.62 -8.19 -6.67
CA GLY A 91 -4.94 -8.51 -7.22
C GLY A 91 -5.51 -9.80 -6.63
N GLY A 92 -4.68 -10.82 -6.40
CA GLY A 92 -5.05 -12.06 -5.70
C GLY A 92 -5.50 -11.81 -4.26
N ILE A 93 -4.77 -10.97 -3.53
CA ILE A 93 -5.12 -10.56 -2.15
C ILE A 93 -6.44 -9.79 -2.12
N LEU A 94 -6.59 -8.78 -2.98
CA LEU A 94 -7.79 -7.96 -3.07
C LEU A 94 -9.04 -8.79 -3.41
N LYS A 95 -8.91 -9.77 -4.32
CA LYS A 95 -9.99 -10.71 -4.66
C LYS A 95 -10.45 -11.57 -3.50
N LYS A 96 -9.52 -11.99 -2.64
CA LYS A 96 -9.83 -12.86 -1.50
C LYS A 96 -10.61 -12.13 -0.39
N LYS A 97 -10.81 -10.81 -0.51
CA LYS A 97 -11.76 -10.04 0.31
C LYS A 97 -11.67 -10.36 1.81
N GLY A 98 -10.46 -10.32 2.38
CA GLY A 98 -10.22 -10.61 3.79
C GLY A 98 -9.78 -12.04 4.11
N HIS A 99 -9.93 -13.00 3.18
CA HIS A 99 -9.43 -14.38 3.34
C HIS A 99 -8.05 -14.57 2.68
N HIS A 100 -7.17 -13.58 2.84
CA HIS A 100 -5.93 -13.47 2.05
C HIS A 100 -4.65 -13.78 2.83
N GLU A 101 -4.78 -14.25 4.07
CA GLU A 101 -3.64 -14.54 4.96
C GLU A 101 -2.61 -15.50 4.34
N ALA A 102 -3.08 -16.52 3.60
CA ALA A 102 -2.21 -17.49 2.94
C ALA A 102 -1.35 -16.89 1.82
N GLU A 103 -1.87 -15.88 1.10
CA GLU A 103 -1.10 -15.14 0.07
C GLU A 103 -0.18 -14.10 0.72
N LEU A 104 -0.66 -13.51 1.83
CA LEU A 104 0.02 -12.42 2.51
C LEU A 104 1.26 -12.90 3.29
N LYS A 105 1.22 -14.09 3.88
CA LYS A 105 2.36 -14.67 4.63
C LYS A 105 3.67 -14.71 3.83
N PRO A 106 3.76 -15.38 2.66
CA PRO A 106 5.01 -15.42 1.90
C PRO A 106 5.44 -14.05 1.39
N LEU A 107 4.48 -13.16 1.10
CA LEU A 107 4.76 -11.79 0.69
C LEU A 107 5.37 -10.98 1.85
N ALA A 108 4.75 -10.98 3.03
CA ALA A 108 5.25 -10.32 4.23
C ALA A 108 6.63 -10.86 4.63
N GLN A 109 6.81 -12.18 4.61
CA GLN A 109 8.06 -12.81 4.99
C GLN A 109 9.21 -12.40 4.06
N SER A 110 9.01 -12.46 2.74
CA SER A 110 10.02 -12.04 1.78
C SER A 110 10.34 -10.54 1.90
N HIS A 111 9.32 -9.70 2.08
CA HIS A 111 9.53 -8.26 2.15
C HIS A 111 10.17 -7.80 3.46
N ALA A 112 9.89 -8.46 4.59
CA ALA A 112 10.53 -8.20 5.87
C ALA A 112 11.98 -8.72 5.93
N THR A 113 12.18 -10.00 5.60
CA THR A 113 13.45 -10.71 5.90
C THR A 113 14.48 -10.61 4.78
N LYS A 114 14.04 -10.68 3.52
CA LYS A 114 14.92 -10.72 2.36
C LYS A 114 15.13 -9.33 1.77
N HIS A 115 14.04 -8.63 1.50
CA HIS A 115 14.08 -7.34 0.79
C HIS A 115 14.16 -6.13 1.73
N LYS A 116 13.86 -6.31 3.02
CA LYS A 116 13.84 -5.24 4.05
C LYS A 116 13.10 -4.00 3.56
N ILE A 117 11.89 -4.21 3.04
CA ILE A 117 11.02 -3.17 2.48
C ILE A 117 10.22 -2.56 3.62
N PRO A 118 10.41 -1.28 3.94
CA PRO A 118 9.63 -0.62 4.97
C PRO A 118 8.15 -0.49 4.56
N VAL A 119 7.24 -0.46 5.53
CA VAL A 119 5.79 -0.23 5.26
C VAL A 119 5.59 1.08 4.49
N LYS A 120 6.45 2.08 4.72
CA LYS A 120 6.43 3.35 3.97
C LYS A 120 6.54 3.17 2.45
N TYR A 121 7.27 2.17 1.97
CA TYR A 121 7.39 1.92 0.53
C TYR A 121 6.11 1.27 -0.02
N LEU A 122 5.38 0.53 0.82
CA LEU A 122 4.06 0.01 0.48
C LEU A 122 3.02 1.13 0.37
N GLU A 123 3.19 2.25 1.10
CA GLU A 123 2.39 3.47 0.91
C GLU A 123 2.65 4.08 -0.47
N PHE A 124 3.93 4.25 -0.84
CA PHE A 124 4.30 4.81 -2.14
C PHE A 124 3.75 4.03 -3.33
N ILE A 125 3.85 2.70 -3.30
CA ILE A 125 3.26 1.87 -4.37
C ILE A 125 1.72 1.93 -4.36
N SER A 126 1.10 2.04 -3.18
CA SER A 126 -0.36 2.20 -3.08
C SER A 126 -0.81 3.49 -3.76
N ASP A 127 -0.12 4.60 -3.50
CA ASP A 127 -0.43 5.89 -4.11
C ASP A 127 -0.18 5.88 -5.61
N ALA A 128 0.92 5.28 -6.05
CA ALA A 128 1.21 5.11 -7.47
C ALA A 128 0.11 4.31 -8.19
N ILE A 129 -0.43 3.25 -7.57
CA ILE A 129 -1.55 2.47 -8.12
C ILE A 129 -2.79 3.35 -8.30
N ILE A 130 -3.17 4.12 -7.27
CA ILE A 130 -4.33 5.01 -7.34
C ILE A 130 -4.16 6.04 -8.46
N GLN A 131 -3.02 6.73 -8.51
CA GLN A 131 -2.75 7.75 -9.51
C GLN A 131 -2.78 7.19 -10.94
N VAL A 132 -2.26 5.98 -11.14
CA VAL A 132 -2.24 5.32 -12.45
C VAL A 132 -3.65 4.92 -12.86
N LEU A 133 -4.46 4.37 -11.94
CA LEU A 133 -5.85 4.04 -12.20
C LEU A 133 -6.69 5.28 -12.52
N GLN A 134 -6.54 6.36 -11.74
CA GLN A 134 -7.17 7.65 -12.03
C GLN A 134 -6.77 8.20 -13.40
N SER A 135 -5.48 8.08 -13.78
CA SER A 135 -5.01 8.62 -15.07
C SER A 135 -5.46 7.80 -16.28
N LYS A 136 -5.61 6.48 -16.14
CA LYS A 136 -5.84 5.55 -17.27
C LYS A 136 -7.26 5.03 -17.37
N HIS A 137 -8.00 5.07 -16.28
CA HIS A 137 -9.37 4.60 -16.18
C HIS A 137 -10.26 5.66 -15.51
N SER A 138 -9.99 6.96 -15.70
CA SER A 138 -10.80 8.05 -15.14
C SER A 138 -12.31 7.92 -15.44
N GLY A 139 -12.66 7.28 -16.57
CA GLY A 139 -14.05 7.01 -16.97
C GLY A 139 -14.75 5.89 -16.19
N ASP A 140 -14.01 5.00 -15.51
CA ASP A 140 -14.57 3.88 -14.73
C ASP A 140 -14.12 3.90 -13.25
N PHE A 141 -13.08 4.68 -12.94
CA PHE A 141 -12.46 4.82 -11.62
C PHE A 141 -12.97 6.09 -10.92
N HIS A 142 -14.26 6.06 -10.59
CA HIS A 142 -14.94 7.15 -9.88
C HIS A 142 -14.63 7.16 -8.38
N ALA A 143 -15.10 8.20 -7.67
CA ALA A 143 -14.83 8.43 -6.25
C ALA A 143 -15.13 7.21 -5.35
N ASP A 144 -16.23 6.50 -5.59
CA ASP A 144 -16.58 5.30 -4.82
C ASP A 144 -15.59 4.15 -5.06
N THR A 145 -15.19 3.92 -6.31
CA THR A 145 -14.20 2.89 -6.69
C THR A 145 -12.81 3.25 -6.13
N GLU A 146 -12.44 4.53 -6.18
CA GLU A 146 -11.20 5.02 -5.60
C GLU A 146 -11.17 4.84 -4.09
N ALA A 147 -12.23 5.23 -3.38
CA ALA A 147 -12.33 5.07 -1.94
C ALA A 147 -12.26 3.59 -1.53
N ALA A 148 -12.93 2.72 -2.29
CA ALA A 148 -12.90 1.29 -2.09
C ALA A 148 -11.47 0.72 -2.30
N MET A 149 -10.76 1.18 -3.34
CA MET A 149 -9.39 0.77 -3.62
C MET A 149 -8.41 1.26 -2.55
N LYS A 150 -8.49 2.53 -2.13
CA LYS A 150 -7.69 3.09 -1.04
C LYS A 150 -7.87 2.29 0.25
N LYS A 151 -9.12 1.96 0.59
CA LYS A 151 -9.43 1.16 1.77
C LYS A 151 -8.84 -0.25 1.68
N ALA A 152 -8.89 -0.87 0.52
CA ALA A 152 -8.34 -2.21 0.32
C ALA A 152 -6.80 -2.23 0.39
N LEU A 153 -6.15 -1.20 -0.18
CA LEU A 153 -4.70 -1.00 -0.08
C LEU A 153 -4.26 -0.69 1.36
N GLU A 154 -5.03 0.13 2.08
CA GLU A 154 -4.78 0.41 3.51
C GLU A 154 -4.83 -0.87 4.33
N LEU A 155 -5.85 -1.72 4.10
CA LEU A 155 -5.97 -3.00 4.79
C LEU A 155 -4.79 -3.92 4.52
N PHE A 156 -4.42 -4.06 3.25
CA PHE A 156 -3.24 -4.80 2.85
C PHE A 156 -1.97 -4.31 3.59
N ARG A 157 -1.75 -2.99 3.69
CA ARG A 157 -0.60 -2.44 4.42
C ARG A 157 -0.65 -2.75 5.91
N ASN A 158 -1.83 -2.63 6.54
CA ASN A 158 -2.00 -2.94 7.95
C ASN A 158 -1.71 -4.42 8.24
N ASP A 159 -2.20 -5.32 7.39
CA ASP A 159 -1.98 -6.76 7.54
C ASP A 159 -0.51 -7.13 7.34
N ILE A 160 0.18 -6.53 6.35
CA ILE A 160 1.64 -6.68 6.20
C ILE A 160 2.38 -6.13 7.42
N ALA A 161 2.02 -4.94 7.91
CA ALA A 161 2.67 -4.32 9.06
C ALA A 161 2.49 -5.17 10.35
N ALA A 162 1.32 -5.79 10.53
CA ALA A 162 1.09 -6.74 11.62
C ALA A 162 2.02 -7.95 11.48
N LYS A 163 2.16 -8.53 10.27
CA LYS A 163 3.09 -9.63 10.01
C LYS A 163 4.56 -9.23 10.16
N TYR A 164 4.94 -8.02 9.79
CA TYR A 164 6.29 -7.51 10.03
C TYR A 164 6.64 -7.51 11.51
N LYS A 165 5.70 -7.06 12.37
CA LYS A 165 5.88 -7.11 13.83
C LYS A 165 6.03 -8.54 14.35
N GLU A 166 5.21 -9.48 13.87
CA GLU A 166 5.35 -10.91 14.20
C GLU A 166 6.72 -11.48 13.79
N LEU A 167 7.27 -10.99 12.67
CA LEU A 167 8.58 -11.38 12.14
C LEU A 167 9.75 -10.60 12.77
N GLY A 168 9.50 -9.69 13.71
CA GLY A 168 10.51 -8.86 14.36
C GLY A 168 11.10 -7.75 13.48
N PHE A 169 10.45 -7.41 12.36
CA PHE A 169 10.88 -6.33 11.47
C PHE A 169 10.10 -5.04 11.78
N GLN A 170 10.82 -3.95 12.07
CA GLN A 170 10.26 -2.62 12.37
C GLN A 170 10.56 -1.63 11.23
N GLY A 171 10.16 -1.97 10.01
CA GLY A 171 10.29 -1.09 8.84
C GLY A 171 8.94 -0.64 8.30
#